data_AF-H3BZ42-F1
#
_entry.id   AF-H3BZ42-F1
#
_cell.length_a   1.000
_cell.length_b   1.000
_cell.length_c   1.000
_cell.angle_alpha   90.00
_cell.angle_beta   90.00
_cell.angle_gamma   90.00
#
_symmetry.space_group_name_H-M   'P 1'
#
loop_
_entity.id
_entity.type
_entity.pdbx_description
1 polymer ?
#
loop_
_entity_poly.entity_id
_entity_poly.type
_entity_poly.pdbx_seq_one_letter_code
_entity_poly.pdbx_strand_id
1 'polypeptide(L)'
;MVDTQQLLAWPVGFSLNSMDLPELYDHPHSLDMKHLTTLDYTSISSSSTQSSMSPSFVACISPTDMGYDPSPPLSEEHMTGMDYLNMHGCRLQKPLGFSVHTNSIKLEPESPPQVSESPVMLKHQDDTSTATLYIECRVCGDKASGFHYGVHACEGCKGFFRRTIRLKLVYDHCDLHCRIHKKSRNKCQYCRFQKCLNVGMSHNAIRFGRMPQAEKEKLLAEFSSDLEHMHPEAADLRALSRHLYEAYLKNFPLTKAKARAILSGKTGDKAPFVIHDMKSLMEGEQIINCRQIPCQEHQQPQQPPAAFAAVGHADLTGAQTGSDCNMSGELELRFFNSCQSRSVEAVREVTEFAKSIPGFVNLDLNDQVTLLKYGVIEIMIIMMAPLMNKDGTLISYGQIFMTREFLKSLRKPFGEMMEPKFEFSVKFNTLELDDNDMALFLAVIILSGDRPGLLNVKPIECLQETVLHSLELQLKISHPDSLQLFAKLLQKMTDLRQIVTNHVHSIQLLKKREVDMFLHPLLQEIMKDLY
;
A
#
# COMPACT_ATOMS: atom_id res chain seq x y z
N MET A 1 16.46 -51.17 -33.45
CA MET A 1 17.52 -51.43 -32.46
C MET A 1 18.20 -50.09 -32.21
N VAL A 2 17.84 -49.37 -31.13
CA VAL A 2 18.65 -49.19 -29.90
C VAL A 2 19.92 -48.36 -30.21
N ASP A 3 20.26 -47.19 -29.63
CA ASP A 3 19.86 -46.53 -28.37
C ASP A 3 20.19 -45.01 -28.40
N THR A 4 19.92 -44.38 -27.26
CA THR A 4 19.64 -42.99 -26.94
C THR A 4 20.84 -42.26 -26.27
N GLN A 5 20.72 -40.93 -26.12
CA GLN A 5 21.39 -40.03 -25.15
C GLN A 5 22.82 -39.51 -25.42
N GLN A 6 22.92 -38.19 -25.65
CA GLN A 6 23.68 -37.29 -24.75
C GLN A 6 23.27 -35.81 -24.98
N LEU A 7 22.49 -35.30 -24.01
CA LEU A 7 22.21 -33.89 -23.75
C LEU A 7 23.35 -33.33 -22.88
N LEU A 8 23.83 -32.12 -23.21
CA LEU A 8 24.78 -31.36 -22.39
C LEU A 8 24.02 -30.61 -21.29
N ALA A 9 24.14 -31.09 -20.06
CA ALA A 9 23.74 -30.41 -18.83
C ALA A 9 24.91 -29.56 -18.30
N TRP A 10 24.62 -28.34 -17.85
CA TRP A 10 25.54 -27.50 -17.07
C TRP A 10 25.57 -27.95 -15.60
N PRO A 11 26.71 -27.82 -14.90
CA PRO A 11 26.92 -28.48 -13.61
C PRO A 11 26.32 -27.69 -12.43
N VAL A 12 25.54 -28.40 -11.62
CA VAL A 12 25.14 -28.02 -10.25
C VAL A 12 26.02 -28.81 -9.29
N GLY A 13 26.73 -28.14 -8.37
CA GLY A 13 27.42 -28.84 -7.29
C GLY A 13 28.47 -28.02 -6.55
N PHE A 14 28.07 -27.32 -5.50
CA PHE A 14 28.92 -27.14 -4.32
C PHE A 14 28.18 -27.72 -3.12
N SER A 15 28.65 -28.88 -2.70
CA SER A 15 28.24 -29.57 -1.47
C SER A 15 29.20 -29.12 -0.36
N LEU A 16 28.68 -28.56 0.73
CA LEU A 16 29.43 -28.40 1.98
C LEU A 16 28.74 -29.24 3.05
N ASN A 17 29.55 -30.08 3.69
CA ASN A 17 29.17 -31.06 4.70
C ASN A 17 28.58 -30.42 5.97
N SER A 18 27.73 -31.23 6.61
CA SER A 18 27.17 -31.07 7.95
C SER A 18 28.22 -30.70 9.00
N MET A 19 28.04 -29.56 9.66
CA MET A 19 28.57 -29.29 11.00
C MET A 19 27.40 -28.97 11.93
N ASP A 20 27.24 -29.80 12.96
CA ASP A 20 26.34 -29.62 14.08
C ASP A 20 26.71 -28.38 14.92
N LEU A 21 25.74 -27.52 15.22
CA LEU A 21 25.74 -26.57 16.35
C LEU A 21 24.27 -26.19 16.68
N PRO A 22 23.94 -25.78 17.91
CA PRO A 22 22.78 -26.30 18.64
C PRO A 22 21.56 -25.39 18.52
N GLU A 23 20.39 -25.99 18.78
CA GLU A 23 19.07 -25.36 18.85
C GLU A 23 19.06 -24.07 19.67
N LEU A 24 18.85 -22.95 18.98
CA LEU A 24 18.40 -21.69 19.58
C LEU A 24 16.92 -21.52 19.21
N TYR A 25 16.08 -21.66 20.22
CA TYR A 25 14.64 -21.37 20.19
C TYR A 25 14.39 -19.93 19.73
N ASP A 26 13.83 -19.75 18.54
CA ASP A 26 13.30 -18.46 18.09
C ASP A 26 11.79 -18.40 18.35
N HIS A 27 11.40 -17.54 19.30
CA HIS A 27 10.01 -17.14 19.51
C HIS A 27 9.53 -16.21 18.37
N PRO A 28 8.38 -16.47 17.72
CA PRO A 28 7.82 -15.52 16.76
C PRO A 28 7.12 -14.37 17.50
N HIS A 29 7.75 -13.20 17.53
CA HIS A 29 7.09 -11.95 17.92
C HIS A 29 6.14 -11.47 16.81
N SER A 30 4.93 -12.04 16.80
CA SER A 30 3.76 -11.49 16.11
C SER A 30 3.13 -10.41 17.00
N LEU A 31 2.96 -9.17 16.52
CA LEU A 31 1.97 -8.25 17.09
C LEU A 31 1.25 -7.38 16.04
N ASP A 32 -0.07 -7.54 16.07
CA ASP A 32 -1.18 -6.61 15.79
C ASP A 32 -1.16 -5.74 14.52
N MET A 33 -1.63 -6.35 13.43
CA MET A 33 -2.64 -5.68 12.60
C MET A 33 -3.98 -5.73 13.34
N LYS A 34 -4.75 -4.63 13.30
CA LYS A 34 -6.13 -4.62 13.80
C LYS A 34 -6.89 -5.80 13.19
N HIS A 35 -7.30 -6.74 14.04
CA HIS A 35 -8.18 -7.83 13.69
C HIS A 35 -9.54 -7.24 13.31
N LEU A 36 -9.93 -7.32 12.04
CA LEU A 36 -11.32 -7.20 11.64
C LEU A 36 -11.96 -8.57 11.89
N THR A 37 -12.31 -8.85 13.15
CA THR A 37 -13.05 -10.05 13.54
C THR A 37 -14.55 -9.79 13.50
N THR A 38 -15.30 -10.80 13.06
CA THR A 38 -16.77 -10.87 12.88
C THR A 38 -17.60 -10.74 14.18
N LEU A 39 -17.00 -10.34 15.30
CA LEU A 39 -17.66 -10.35 16.62
C LEU A 39 -18.28 -9.02 17.06
N ASP A 40 -18.16 -7.93 16.29
CA ASP A 40 -18.65 -6.61 16.70
C ASP A 40 -20.04 -6.22 16.13
N TYR A 41 -20.81 -7.16 15.55
CA TYR A 41 -22.07 -6.84 14.86
C TYR A 41 -23.35 -7.51 15.40
N THR A 42 -23.39 -7.83 16.69
CA THR A 42 -24.66 -8.17 17.36
C THR A 42 -24.96 -7.17 18.46
N SER A 43 -25.86 -6.21 18.17
CA SER A 43 -26.97 -5.75 19.04
C SER A 43 -27.41 -4.33 18.68
N ILE A 44 -28.48 -4.20 17.88
CA ILE A 44 -29.34 -3.01 17.93
C ILE A 44 -30.75 -3.48 18.38
N SER A 45 -31.28 -2.75 19.36
CA SER A 45 -32.68 -2.63 19.81
C SER A 45 -33.32 -3.73 20.67
N SER A 46 -33.43 -3.45 21.97
CA SER A 46 -34.69 -3.57 22.71
C SER A 46 -34.67 -2.70 23.98
N SER A 47 -35.71 -1.89 24.14
CA SER A 47 -35.96 -0.91 25.20
C SER A 47 -36.63 -1.51 26.44
N SER A 48 -36.17 -1.18 27.67
CA SER A 48 -37.03 -0.88 28.85
C SER A 48 -36.24 -0.59 30.16
N THR A 49 -36.47 0.63 30.69
CA THR A 49 -36.68 1.05 32.11
C THR A 49 -35.79 0.64 33.30
N GLN A 50 -35.07 1.65 33.81
CA GLN A 50 -35.02 2.21 35.20
C GLN A 50 -34.54 1.43 36.46
N SER A 51 -33.87 2.25 37.31
CA SER A 51 -33.60 2.17 38.76
C SER A 51 -32.38 1.37 39.20
N SER A 52 -31.70 1.63 40.32
CA SER A 52 -31.23 2.83 41.02
C SER A 52 -30.35 2.33 42.19
N MET A 53 -29.49 3.21 42.73
CA MET A 53 -28.88 3.15 44.07
C MET A 53 -27.70 2.18 44.35
N SER A 54 -26.56 2.82 44.60
CA SER A 54 -25.50 2.43 45.57
C SER A 54 -26.03 2.30 47.00
N PRO A 55 -25.37 1.56 47.90
CA PRO A 55 -24.45 2.16 48.91
C PRO A 55 -23.25 1.21 49.27
N SER A 56 -22.01 1.66 49.55
CA SER A 56 -21.42 2.35 50.72
C SER A 56 -20.71 1.45 51.76
N PHE A 57 -19.40 1.73 51.93
CA PHE A 57 -18.62 1.88 53.20
C PHE A 57 -18.23 0.70 54.14
N VAL A 58 -16.90 0.65 54.44
CA VAL A 58 -16.22 0.59 55.79
C VAL A 58 -16.21 -0.78 56.48
N ALA A 59 -15.16 -1.31 57.14
CA ALA A 59 -13.78 -0.93 57.51
C ALA A 59 -13.01 -2.18 58.05
N CYS A 60 -11.80 -1.92 58.60
CA CYS A 60 -11.13 -2.63 59.72
C CYS A 60 -10.21 -3.83 59.38
N ILE A 61 -8.99 -4.04 59.90
CA ILE A 61 -8.19 -3.56 61.06
C ILE A 61 -6.69 -3.87 60.78
N SER A 62 -5.76 -3.04 61.30
CA SER A 62 -4.28 -3.18 61.36
C SER A 62 -3.82 -4.24 62.41
N PRO A 63 -2.61 -4.26 63.05
CA PRO A 63 -1.30 -3.62 62.80
C PRO A 63 -0.07 -4.54 63.07
N THR A 64 1.14 -4.04 62.80
CA THR A 64 2.39 -4.14 63.61
C THR A 64 3.55 -3.49 62.82
N ASP A 65 4.60 -2.89 63.37
CA ASP A 65 4.82 -1.93 64.48
C ASP A 65 6.28 -1.40 64.30
N MET A 66 6.54 -0.13 64.68
CA MET A 66 7.83 0.57 64.95
C MET A 66 9.01 0.48 63.93
N GLY A 67 9.80 1.52 63.61
CA GLY A 67 10.06 2.85 64.18
C GLY A 67 11.56 3.18 64.04
N TYR A 68 11.90 4.48 63.93
CA TYR A 68 13.20 5.17 64.01
C TYR A 68 13.84 5.78 62.74
N ASP A 69 13.79 7.11 62.71
CA ASP A 69 14.69 8.09 62.07
C ASP A 69 15.63 8.66 63.18
N PRO A 70 16.82 9.20 62.87
CA PRO A 70 16.93 10.67 62.83
C PRO A 70 17.93 11.25 61.79
N SER A 71 17.60 12.44 61.25
CA SER A 71 18.46 13.37 60.47
C SER A 71 19.23 14.37 61.40
N PRO A 72 19.96 15.45 60.96
CA PRO A 72 20.78 15.84 59.78
C PRO A 72 22.17 16.45 60.22
N PRO A 73 22.95 17.34 59.50
CA PRO A 73 22.60 18.74 59.12
C PRO A 73 23.21 19.38 57.82
N LEU A 74 22.46 20.35 57.27
CA LEU A 74 22.80 21.72 56.79
C LEU A 74 23.94 22.03 55.78
N SER A 75 23.58 22.73 54.68
CA SER A 75 24.02 24.12 54.42
C SER A 75 23.06 24.84 53.44
N GLU A 76 22.45 25.93 53.92
CA GLU A 76 21.74 26.96 53.16
C GLU A 76 22.72 28.10 52.83
N GLU A 77 22.60 28.71 51.65
CA GLU A 77 22.62 30.17 51.52
C GLU A 77 21.60 30.60 50.45
N HIS A 78 20.97 31.73 50.73
CA HIS A 78 19.65 32.19 50.30
C HIS A 78 19.79 33.60 49.70
N MET A 79 18.92 34.01 48.78
CA MET A 79 18.44 35.40 48.52
C MET A 79 17.53 35.37 47.25
N THR A 80 16.20 35.22 47.38
CA THR A 80 15.15 36.27 47.47
C THR A 80 15.12 37.24 46.29
N GLY A 81 13.99 37.60 45.68
CA GLY A 81 12.59 37.47 46.08
C GLY A 81 11.65 37.83 44.94
N MET A 82 10.38 37.50 45.15
CA MET A 82 9.24 37.66 44.25
C MET A 82 8.29 38.66 44.90
N ASP A 83 7.65 39.55 44.14
CA ASP A 83 6.45 40.28 44.57
C ASP A 83 5.42 40.38 43.43
N TYR A 84 4.15 40.28 43.83
CA TYR A 84 2.93 40.17 43.02
C TYR A 84 2.07 41.46 43.09
N LEU A 85 1.12 41.60 42.15
CA LEU A 85 0.01 42.59 42.03
C LEU A 85 0.42 43.99 41.47
N ASN A 86 -0.34 44.71 40.62
CA ASN A 86 -1.79 44.77 40.38
C ASN A 86 -2.15 45.43 39.01
N MET A 87 -3.44 45.39 38.70
CA MET A 87 -4.24 45.79 37.51
C MET A 87 -4.36 47.30 37.16
N HIS A 88 -5.00 47.54 35.98
CA HIS A 88 -5.40 48.78 35.26
C HIS A 88 -4.39 49.24 34.18
N GLY A 89 -4.67 49.43 32.89
CA GLY A 89 -5.90 49.44 32.09
C GLY A 89 -5.80 50.59 31.07
N CYS A 90 -5.85 50.33 29.75
CA CYS A 90 -6.44 51.25 28.76
C CYS A 90 -6.60 50.57 27.39
N ARG A 91 -7.79 50.75 26.83
CA ARG A 91 -8.38 50.13 25.63
C ARG A 91 -8.67 51.24 24.61
N LEU A 92 -8.45 51.01 23.32
CA LEU A 92 -9.11 51.72 22.20
C LEU A 92 -9.09 50.79 20.96
N GLN A 93 -10.14 50.00 20.72
CA GLN A 93 -11.39 50.28 20.00
C GLN A 93 -11.26 50.14 18.46
N LYS A 94 -11.79 49.02 17.95
CA LYS A 94 -12.38 48.88 16.61
C LYS A 94 -13.89 48.68 16.80
N PRO A 95 -14.76 49.25 15.96
CA PRO A 95 -16.15 48.81 15.90
C PRO A 95 -16.43 47.94 14.67
N LEU A 96 -17.26 46.92 14.90
CA LEU A 96 -18.02 46.14 13.93
C LEU A 96 -19.42 46.76 13.79
N GLY A 97 -20.02 46.63 12.61
CA GLY A 97 -21.44 46.93 12.37
C GLY A 97 -22.01 46.07 11.23
N PHE A 98 -22.93 45.17 11.62
CA PHE A 98 -23.99 44.49 10.85
C PHE A 98 -24.79 45.45 9.93
N SER A 99 -25.72 45.09 9.05
CA SER A 99 -26.14 43.94 8.23
C SER A 99 -27.52 44.33 7.66
N VAL A 100 -27.82 43.92 6.41
CA VAL A 100 -29.14 43.82 5.75
C VAL A 100 -29.89 45.11 5.37
N HIS A 101 -30.10 45.31 4.05
CA HIS A 101 -31.43 45.54 3.47
C HIS A 101 -31.45 45.17 1.97
N THR A 102 -32.63 44.76 1.53
CA THR A 102 -33.02 43.98 0.36
C THR A 102 -33.45 44.80 -0.87
N ASN A 103 -33.29 44.17 -2.05
CA ASN A 103 -34.12 44.21 -3.28
C ASN A 103 -34.31 45.50 -4.10
N SER A 104 -34.00 45.38 -5.40
CA SER A 104 -34.92 45.43 -6.57
C SER A 104 -34.67 46.46 -7.68
N ILE A 105 -34.66 45.91 -8.92
CA ILE A 105 -35.17 46.45 -10.22
C ILE A 105 -34.24 47.45 -10.95
N LYS A 106 -33.52 47.04 -12.02
CA LYS A 106 -33.90 46.84 -13.46
C LYS A 106 -33.73 48.12 -14.29
N LEU A 107 -32.88 48.07 -15.33
CA LEU A 107 -33.14 48.47 -16.74
C LEU A 107 -31.82 48.47 -17.55
N GLU A 108 -31.83 47.68 -18.64
CA GLU A 108 -30.88 47.60 -19.76
C GLU A 108 -31.03 48.82 -20.73
N PRO A 109 -30.42 48.86 -21.95
CA PRO A 109 -29.05 48.60 -22.42
C PRO A 109 -28.54 49.73 -23.36
N GLU A 110 -27.29 49.72 -23.85
CA GLU A 110 -26.93 49.99 -25.27
C GLU A 110 -25.40 49.93 -25.53
N SER A 111 -25.06 49.75 -26.81
CA SER A 111 -23.90 48.99 -27.34
C SER A 111 -22.76 49.89 -27.93
N PRO A 112 -21.76 49.40 -28.73
CA PRO A 112 -20.34 49.78 -28.70
C PRO A 112 -19.96 50.75 -29.87
N PRO A 113 -18.71 50.86 -30.41
CA PRO A 113 -17.33 50.50 -30.00
C PRO A 113 -16.36 51.71 -30.07
N GLN A 114 -15.07 51.58 -29.70
CA GLN A 114 -13.95 52.06 -30.54
C GLN A 114 -12.55 51.71 -30.00
N VAL A 115 -11.71 51.32 -30.95
CA VAL A 115 -10.33 50.84 -30.85
C VAL A 115 -9.34 52.01 -30.66
N SER A 116 -8.34 51.83 -29.80
CA SER A 116 -7.00 52.42 -30.01
C SER A 116 -5.94 51.65 -29.22
N GLU A 117 -4.92 51.19 -29.94
CA GLU A 117 -3.76 50.43 -29.45
C GLU A 117 -2.73 51.34 -28.76
N SER A 118 -2.08 50.84 -27.69
CA SER A 118 -0.62 50.94 -27.45
C SER A 118 -0.23 50.35 -26.08
N PRO A 119 1.03 49.91 -25.88
CA PRO A 119 1.37 48.72 -25.13
C PRO A 119 1.76 49.01 -23.68
N VAL A 120 1.25 48.23 -22.72
CA VAL A 120 1.74 48.27 -21.33
C VAL A 120 1.95 46.85 -20.82
N MET A 121 3.17 46.67 -20.32
CA MET A 121 3.78 45.45 -19.81
C MET A 121 2.84 44.54 -19.01
N LEU A 122 2.71 43.30 -19.47
CA LEU A 122 2.30 42.18 -18.63
C LEU A 122 3.34 41.99 -17.53
N LYS A 123 2.95 42.32 -16.29
CA LYS A 123 3.55 41.71 -15.10
C LYS A 123 3.35 40.21 -15.23
N HIS A 124 4.42 39.49 -15.55
CA HIS A 124 4.50 38.06 -15.27
C HIS A 124 4.34 37.89 -13.76
N GLN A 125 3.19 37.39 -13.34
CA GLN A 125 3.07 36.67 -12.08
C GLN A 125 3.92 35.41 -12.24
N ASP A 126 5.01 35.37 -11.49
CA ASP A 126 5.85 34.20 -11.29
C ASP A 126 5.08 33.17 -10.45
N ASP A 127 4.17 32.46 -11.09
CA ASP A 127 3.64 31.18 -10.61
C ASP A 127 4.47 30.05 -11.24
N THR A 128 5.78 30.07 -11.01
CA THR A 128 6.61 28.90 -11.28
C THR A 128 6.36 27.88 -10.17
N SER A 129 5.67 26.81 -10.57
CA SER A 129 5.28 25.67 -9.77
C SER A 129 6.44 25.18 -8.89
N THR A 130 6.31 25.35 -7.57
CA THR A 130 7.18 24.67 -6.60
C THR A 130 7.00 23.16 -6.76
N ALA A 131 7.89 22.52 -7.53
CA ALA A 131 8.17 21.11 -7.41
C ALA A 131 8.37 20.82 -5.91
N THR A 132 7.47 20.05 -5.32
CA THR A 132 7.55 19.72 -3.90
C THR A 132 8.72 18.76 -3.74
N LEU A 133 9.91 19.30 -3.43
CA LEU A 133 11.10 18.51 -3.16
C LEU A 133 10.75 17.42 -2.13
N TYR A 134 10.91 16.16 -2.52
CA TYR A 134 10.70 15.03 -1.62
C TYR A 134 11.87 14.97 -0.64
N ILE A 135 11.69 15.61 0.52
CA ILE A 135 12.72 15.66 1.57
C ILE A 135 12.41 14.59 2.62
N GLU A 136 13.40 13.77 2.93
CA GLU A 136 13.29 12.71 3.93
C GLU A 136 13.66 13.17 5.35
N CYS A 137 13.06 12.52 6.34
CA CYS A 137 13.39 12.73 7.74
C CYS A 137 14.76 12.14 8.06
N ARG A 138 15.71 12.99 8.47
CA ARG A 138 17.10 12.59 8.82
C ARG A 138 17.18 11.54 9.95
N VAL A 139 16.13 11.41 10.76
CA VAL A 139 16.08 10.42 11.86
C VAL A 139 15.62 9.04 11.38
N CYS A 140 14.57 8.95 10.55
CA CYS A 140 13.92 7.67 10.27
C CYS A 140 13.60 7.39 8.80
N GLY A 141 13.97 8.29 7.88
CA GLY A 141 13.70 8.16 6.44
C GLY A 141 12.24 8.36 6.01
N ASP A 142 11.32 8.61 6.94
CA ASP A 142 9.92 8.94 6.60
C ASP A 142 9.81 10.34 5.97
N LYS A 143 8.74 10.64 5.22
CA LYS A 143 8.55 11.96 4.59
C LYS A 143 8.66 13.08 5.63
N ALA A 144 9.57 14.04 5.42
CA ALA A 144 9.69 15.19 6.29
C ALA A 144 8.45 16.09 6.13
N SER A 145 7.89 16.54 7.25
CA SER A 145 6.81 17.53 7.24
C SER A 145 7.32 18.96 7.28
N GLY A 146 8.63 19.14 7.49
CA GLY A 146 9.28 20.45 7.54
C GLY A 146 10.63 20.39 8.26
N PHE A 147 11.12 21.57 8.60
CA PHE A 147 12.35 21.77 9.36
C PHE A 147 12.00 21.97 10.84
N HIS A 148 12.19 20.92 11.65
CA HIS A 148 11.79 20.90 13.05
C HIS A 148 13.02 20.74 13.94
N TYR A 149 13.16 21.61 14.95
CA TYR A 149 14.26 21.56 15.91
C TYR A 149 15.65 21.56 15.25
N GLY A 150 15.81 22.27 14.13
CA GLY A 150 17.09 22.37 13.43
C GLY A 150 17.36 21.30 12.36
N VAL A 151 16.42 20.39 12.07
CA VAL A 151 16.62 19.33 11.05
C VAL A 151 15.35 19.04 10.24
N HIS A 152 15.50 18.46 9.06
CA HIS A 152 14.36 17.87 8.33
C HIS A 152 13.83 16.64 9.06
N ALA A 153 12.59 16.74 9.56
CA ALA A 153 11.97 15.71 10.38
C ALA A 153 10.50 15.46 9.98
N CYS A 154 10.06 14.21 10.16
CA CYS A 154 8.64 13.85 10.05
C CYS A 154 7.88 14.24 11.34
N GLU A 155 6.55 14.30 11.27
CA GLU A 155 5.70 14.57 12.44
C GLU A 155 5.94 13.58 13.59
N GLY A 156 6.24 12.31 13.27
CA GLY A 156 6.52 11.29 14.28
C GLY A 156 7.78 11.57 15.10
N CYS A 157 8.88 11.95 14.47
CA CYS A 157 10.14 12.24 15.18
C CYS A 157 10.13 13.62 15.84
N LYS A 158 9.47 14.62 15.22
CA LYS A 158 9.18 15.91 15.84
C LYS A 158 8.41 15.75 17.15
N GLY A 159 7.32 14.99 17.12
CA GLY A 159 6.48 14.74 18.31
C GLY A 159 7.22 13.95 19.39
N PHE A 160 8.00 12.94 19.00
CA PHE A 160 8.84 12.15 19.91
C PHE A 160 9.86 13.05 20.63
N PHE A 161 10.69 13.78 19.88
CA PHE A 161 11.72 14.67 20.45
C PHE A 161 11.11 15.71 21.39
N ARG A 162 10.02 16.38 20.97
CA ARG A 162 9.31 17.35 21.80
C ARG A 162 8.84 16.74 23.13
N ARG A 163 8.30 15.52 23.10
CA ARG A 163 7.80 14.83 24.29
C ARG A 163 8.94 14.47 25.22
N THR A 164 10.02 13.90 24.69
CA THR A 164 11.21 13.52 25.48
C THR A 164 11.79 14.73 26.22
N ILE A 165 11.96 15.87 25.52
CA ILE A 165 12.49 17.10 26.15
C ILE A 165 11.50 17.69 27.15
N ARG A 166 10.23 17.87 26.78
CA ARG A 166 9.23 18.52 27.65
C ARG A 166 8.98 17.74 28.93
N LEU A 167 8.95 16.41 28.85
CA LEU A 167 8.71 15.54 30.00
C LEU A 167 9.99 15.06 30.68
N LYS A 168 11.17 15.50 30.21
CA LYS A 168 12.49 15.07 30.70
C LYS A 168 12.60 13.53 30.81
N LEU A 169 12.15 12.82 29.78
CA LEU A 169 12.18 11.36 29.78
C LEU A 169 13.62 10.87 29.66
N VAL A 170 13.99 9.94 30.53
CA VAL A 170 15.25 9.19 30.47
C VAL A 170 14.91 7.78 30.01
N TYR A 171 15.65 7.26 29.04
CA TYR A 171 15.46 5.92 28.50
C TYR A 171 16.64 5.05 28.91
N ASP A 172 16.36 3.77 29.21
CA ASP A 172 17.40 2.79 29.52
C ASP A 172 18.41 2.67 28.38
N HIS A 173 19.68 2.57 28.75
CA HIS A 173 20.79 2.51 27.80
C HIS A 173 20.65 1.30 26.87
N CYS A 174 21.04 1.46 25.60
CA CYS A 174 21.07 0.37 24.64
C CYS A 174 22.37 0.39 23.83
N ASP A 175 23.17 -0.66 23.99
CA ASP A 175 24.46 -0.86 23.33
C ASP A 175 24.35 -1.47 21.92
N LEU A 176 23.14 -1.85 21.50
CA LEU A 176 22.91 -2.55 20.21
C LEU A 176 22.97 -1.62 18.99
N HIS A 177 23.21 -0.31 19.19
CA HIS A 177 23.24 0.71 18.14
C HIS A 177 22.13 0.55 17.08
N CYS A 178 20.88 0.46 17.55
CA CYS A 178 19.76 0.04 16.71
C CYS A 178 19.58 0.94 15.48
N ARG A 179 19.45 0.33 14.30
CA ARG A 179 19.11 1.03 13.06
C ARG A 179 17.68 1.59 13.11
N ILE A 180 17.56 2.92 12.93
CA ILE A 180 16.29 3.66 13.03
C ILE A 180 15.75 3.99 11.63
N HIS A 181 14.68 3.31 11.24
CA HIS A 181 13.92 3.51 10.00
C HIS A 181 12.42 3.66 10.30
N LYS A 182 11.60 4.01 9.30
CA LYS A 182 10.16 4.29 9.44
C LYS A 182 9.40 3.23 10.26
N LYS A 183 9.69 1.94 10.06
CA LYS A 183 9.06 0.81 10.77
C LYS A 183 9.71 0.49 12.12
N SER A 184 11.04 0.59 12.23
CA SER A 184 11.77 0.25 13.46
C SER A 184 11.87 1.39 14.47
N ARG A 185 11.51 2.63 14.10
CA ARG A 185 11.68 3.83 14.94
C ARG A 185 10.99 3.79 16.29
N ASN A 186 10.04 2.88 16.51
CA ASN A 186 9.35 2.71 17.80
C ASN A 186 9.90 1.55 18.64
N LYS A 187 10.88 0.77 18.15
CA LYS A 187 11.41 -0.42 18.86
C LYS A 187 12.34 -0.06 20.02
N CYS A 188 13.22 0.92 19.84
CA CYS A 188 14.16 1.36 20.88
C CYS A 188 14.09 2.88 21.03
N GLN A 189 13.58 3.35 22.17
CA GLN A 189 13.42 4.78 22.45
C GLN A 189 14.78 5.46 22.66
N TYR A 190 15.71 4.80 23.35
CA TYR A 190 17.08 5.28 23.57
C TYR A 190 17.80 5.55 22.24
N CYS A 191 17.95 4.54 21.39
CA CYS A 191 18.65 4.69 20.10
C CYS A 191 17.96 5.72 19.18
N ARG A 192 16.62 5.80 19.22
CA ARG A 192 15.89 6.82 18.45
C ARG A 192 16.20 8.23 18.94
N PHE A 193 16.19 8.45 20.25
CA PHE A 193 16.49 9.76 20.83
C PHE A 193 17.96 10.13 20.61
N GLN A 194 18.88 9.19 20.80
CA GLN A 194 20.29 9.40 20.49
C GLN A 194 20.49 9.78 19.02
N LYS A 195 19.79 9.11 18.09
CA LYS A 195 19.83 9.49 16.67
C LYS A 195 19.27 10.89 16.44
N CYS A 196 18.17 11.29 17.10
CA CYS A 196 17.66 12.66 17.02
C CYS A 196 18.75 13.69 17.39
N LEU A 197 19.47 13.47 18.49
CA LEU A 197 20.55 14.34 18.94
C LEU A 197 21.72 14.34 17.94
N ASN A 198 22.15 13.16 17.48
CA ASN A 198 23.28 13.01 16.58
C ASN A 198 23.05 13.67 15.21
N VAL A 199 21.81 13.70 14.71
CA VAL A 199 21.49 14.41 13.45
C VAL A 199 21.32 15.92 13.64
N GLY A 200 21.42 16.43 14.87
CA GLY A 200 21.38 17.85 15.19
C GLY A 200 20.05 18.38 15.73
N MET A 201 19.12 17.52 16.17
CA MET A 201 17.87 18.02 16.79
C MET A 201 18.17 18.72 18.11
N SER A 202 17.78 19.98 18.22
CA SER A 202 18.01 20.80 19.41
C SER A 202 16.76 21.60 19.81
N HIS A 203 16.48 21.64 21.12
CA HIS A 203 15.43 22.49 21.68
C HIS A 203 15.71 23.98 21.42
N ASN A 204 16.98 24.37 21.30
CA ASN A 204 17.36 25.77 21.09
C ASN A 204 17.26 26.17 19.61
N ALA A 205 17.05 25.20 18.70
CA ALA A 205 16.92 25.43 17.26
C ALA A 205 15.45 25.47 16.79
N ILE A 206 14.52 25.87 17.66
CA ILE A 206 13.11 26.03 17.31
C ILE A 206 12.97 27.26 16.42
N ARG A 207 12.52 27.05 15.17
CA ARG A 207 12.12 28.11 14.25
C ARG A 207 10.65 27.96 13.92
N PHE A 208 9.94 29.09 13.86
CA PHE A 208 8.56 29.15 13.39
C PHE A 208 8.57 29.56 11.91
N GLY A 209 7.96 28.77 11.03
CA GLY A 209 7.73 29.15 9.62
C GLY A 209 8.54 28.37 8.57
N ARG A 210 8.61 28.96 7.37
CA ARG A 210 9.16 28.35 6.14
C ARG A 210 10.66 28.08 6.24
N MET A 211 11.13 27.11 5.45
CA MET A 211 12.56 26.78 5.29
C MET A 211 13.38 28.04 4.96
N PRO A 212 14.53 28.29 5.61
CA PRO A 212 15.42 29.38 5.24
C PRO A 212 15.82 29.28 3.77
N GLN A 213 15.85 30.41 3.06
CA GLN A 213 16.16 30.43 1.64
C GLN A 213 17.56 29.86 1.34
N ALA A 214 18.54 30.12 2.21
CA ALA A 214 19.87 29.52 2.11
C ALA A 214 19.86 27.98 2.23
N GLU A 215 18.99 27.41 3.06
CA GLU A 215 18.84 25.95 3.17
C GLU A 215 18.13 25.39 1.94
N LYS A 216 17.14 26.12 1.41
CA LYS A 216 16.46 25.74 0.16
C LYS A 216 17.43 25.74 -1.03
N GLU A 217 18.25 26.78 -1.14
CA GLU A 217 19.27 26.91 -2.18
C GLU A 217 20.38 25.86 -2.01
N LYS A 218 20.78 25.56 -0.77
CA LYS A 218 21.72 24.48 -0.48
C LYS A 218 21.18 23.11 -0.88
N LEU A 219 19.91 22.81 -0.56
CA LEU A 219 19.28 21.56 -1.00
C LEU A 219 19.19 21.48 -2.52
N LEU A 220 18.79 22.56 -3.20
CA LEU A 220 18.74 22.61 -4.65
C LEU A 220 20.13 22.42 -5.29
N ALA A 221 21.18 22.99 -4.68
CA ALA A 221 22.57 22.80 -5.10
C ALA A 221 23.04 21.35 -4.86
N GLU A 222 22.73 20.75 -3.70
CA GLU A 222 23.02 19.33 -3.42
C GLU A 222 22.32 18.40 -4.43
N PHE A 223 21.05 18.65 -4.74
CA PHE A 223 20.30 17.92 -5.78
C PHE A 223 20.91 18.10 -7.18
N SER A 224 21.44 19.27 -7.49
CA SER A 224 22.08 19.56 -8.78
C SER A 224 23.47 18.91 -8.87
N SER A 225 24.25 18.92 -7.78
CA SER A 225 25.56 18.27 -7.73
C SER A 225 25.45 16.74 -7.76
N ASP A 226 24.42 16.16 -7.13
CA ASP A 226 24.11 14.73 -7.23
C ASP A 226 23.67 14.35 -8.64
N LEU A 227 23.19 15.29 -9.46
CA LEU A 227 22.90 15.05 -10.87
C LEU A 227 24.16 15.17 -11.75
N GLU A 228 25.07 16.09 -11.40
CA GLU A 228 26.33 16.34 -12.11
C GLU A 228 27.44 15.31 -11.83
N HIS A 229 27.44 14.64 -10.67
CA HIS A 229 28.44 13.61 -10.32
C HIS A 229 28.06 12.17 -10.75
N MET A 230 26.98 11.99 -11.52
CA MET A 230 26.52 10.67 -11.91
C MET A 230 27.21 10.16 -13.17
N HIS A 231 27.70 8.92 -13.11
CA HIS A 231 28.17 8.20 -14.29
C HIS A 231 27.01 8.14 -15.33
N PRO A 232 27.25 8.43 -16.63
CA PRO A 232 26.19 8.48 -17.65
C PRO A 232 25.30 7.24 -17.66
N GLU A 233 25.90 6.05 -17.56
CA GLU A 233 25.18 4.77 -17.52
C GLU A 233 24.21 4.67 -16.32
N ALA A 234 24.60 5.19 -15.15
CA ALA A 234 23.73 5.21 -13.97
C ALA A 234 22.60 6.25 -14.10
N ALA A 235 22.77 7.28 -14.94
CA ALA A 235 21.70 8.23 -15.24
C ALA A 235 20.65 7.60 -16.15
N ASP A 236 21.09 6.86 -17.18
CA ASP A 236 20.21 6.14 -18.11
C ASP A 236 19.39 5.07 -17.40
N LEU A 237 20.02 4.27 -16.53
CA LEU A 237 19.31 3.25 -15.73
C LEU A 237 18.25 3.86 -14.80
N ARG A 238 18.50 5.05 -14.24
CA ARG A 238 17.50 5.76 -13.43
C ARG A 238 16.39 6.37 -14.27
N ALA A 239 16.70 6.84 -15.48
CA ALA A 239 15.69 7.32 -16.42
C ALA A 239 14.75 6.18 -16.84
N LEU A 240 15.30 4.99 -17.12
CA LEU A 240 14.52 3.78 -17.39
C LEU A 240 13.63 3.40 -16.20
N SER A 241 14.17 3.41 -14.98
CA SER A 241 13.41 3.16 -13.73
C SER A 241 12.22 4.12 -13.59
N ARG A 242 12.44 5.43 -13.75
CA ARG A 242 11.35 6.43 -13.72
C ARG A 242 10.31 6.20 -14.81
N HIS A 243 10.74 5.95 -16.04
CA HIS A 243 9.84 5.72 -17.17
C HIS A 243 8.93 4.52 -16.93
N LEU A 244 9.50 3.38 -16.48
CA LEU A 244 8.73 2.19 -16.18
C LEU A 244 7.81 2.38 -14.97
N TYR A 245 8.24 3.13 -13.96
CA TYR A 245 7.39 3.49 -12.83
C TYR A 245 6.17 4.32 -13.24
N GLU A 246 6.37 5.35 -14.07
CA GLU A 246 5.28 6.18 -14.58
C GLU A 246 4.31 5.36 -15.44
N ALA A 247 4.84 4.50 -16.29
CA ALA A 247 4.02 3.58 -17.08
C ALA A 247 3.24 2.58 -16.20
N TYR A 248 3.84 2.09 -15.11
CA TYR A 248 3.17 1.24 -14.14
C TYR A 248 1.99 1.96 -13.49
N LEU A 249 2.19 3.19 -13.00
CA LEU A 249 1.12 3.98 -12.37
C LEU A 249 -0.03 4.31 -13.35
N LYS A 250 0.29 4.50 -14.63
CA LYS A 250 -0.69 4.76 -15.68
C LYS A 250 -1.54 3.53 -16.00
N ASN A 251 -0.93 2.36 -16.10
CA ASN A 251 -1.59 1.15 -16.58
C ASN A 251 -2.28 0.35 -15.48
N PHE A 252 -1.81 0.44 -14.22
CA PHE A 252 -2.36 -0.34 -13.11
C PHE A 252 -3.08 0.55 -12.09
N PRO A 253 -4.42 0.51 -12.02
CA PRO A 253 -5.18 1.47 -11.23
C PRO A 253 -5.03 1.28 -9.72
N LEU A 254 -4.94 0.03 -9.26
CA LEU A 254 -4.77 -0.33 -7.86
C LEU A 254 -3.31 -0.73 -7.59
N THR A 255 -2.49 0.25 -7.25
CA THR A 255 -1.06 0.06 -6.95
C THR A 255 -0.85 -0.52 -5.55
N LYS A 256 0.37 -0.99 -5.25
CA LYS A 256 0.73 -1.49 -3.92
C LYS A 256 0.58 -0.42 -2.85
N ALA A 257 0.95 0.83 -3.14
CA ALA A 257 0.75 1.93 -2.20
C ALA A 257 -0.75 2.12 -1.85
N LYS A 258 -1.64 2.09 -2.85
CA LYS A 258 -3.10 2.22 -2.63
C LYS A 258 -3.65 1.02 -1.86
N ALA A 259 -3.30 -0.20 -2.24
CA ALA A 259 -3.72 -1.41 -1.55
C ALA A 259 -3.27 -1.42 -0.07
N ARG A 260 -2.02 -1.04 0.20
CA ARG A 260 -1.51 -0.91 1.58
C ARG A 260 -2.25 0.16 2.38
N ALA A 261 -2.64 1.27 1.77
CA ALA A 261 -3.42 2.30 2.45
C ALA A 261 -4.79 1.75 2.91
N ILE A 262 -5.47 1.02 2.03
CA ILE A 262 -6.76 0.37 2.31
C ILE A 262 -6.61 -0.67 3.41
N LEU A 263 -5.69 -1.62 3.24
CA LEU A 263 -5.46 -2.71 4.20
C LEU A 263 -4.98 -2.24 5.59
N SER A 264 -4.35 -1.07 5.67
CA SER A 264 -3.93 -0.49 6.95
C SER A 264 -4.97 0.43 7.59
N GLY A 265 -6.14 0.60 6.96
CA GLY A 265 -7.20 1.49 7.44
C GLY A 265 -6.80 2.96 7.49
N LYS A 266 -5.85 3.37 6.62
CA LYS A 266 -5.33 4.75 6.56
C LYS A 266 -5.97 5.60 5.46
N THR A 267 -6.86 5.01 4.67
CA THR A 267 -7.66 5.75 3.68
C THR A 267 -8.74 6.56 4.41
N GLY A 268 -8.97 7.79 3.97
CA GLY A 268 -10.14 8.58 4.40
C GLY A 268 -11.47 8.07 3.83
N ASP A 269 -11.40 7.11 2.89
CA ASP A 269 -12.55 6.45 2.27
C ASP A 269 -13.19 5.40 3.20
N LYS A 270 -14.45 5.05 2.90
CA LYS A 270 -15.17 3.94 3.55
C LYS A 270 -14.32 2.66 3.52
N ALA A 271 -14.31 1.93 4.63
CA ALA A 271 -13.71 0.61 4.71
C ALA A 271 -14.30 -0.33 3.63
N PRO A 272 -13.51 -1.26 3.08
CA PRO A 272 -14.00 -2.19 2.07
C PRO A 272 -15.12 -3.06 2.64
N PHE A 273 -16.10 -3.38 1.79
CA PHE A 273 -17.15 -4.33 2.11
C PHE A 273 -16.53 -5.73 2.30
N VAL A 274 -16.85 -6.41 3.39
CA VAL A 274 -16.21 -7.69 3.73
C VAL A 274 -17.09 -8.85 3.26
N ILE A 275 -16.53 -9.75 2.46
CA ILE A 275 -17.18 -11.02 2.08
C ILE A 275 -16.54 -12.17 2.83
N HIS A 276 -17.33 -12.86 3.65
CA HIS A 276 -16.87 -13.97 4.50
C HIS A 276 -17.81 -15.19 4.49
N ASP A 277 -18.94 -15.13 3.79
CA ASP A 277 -19.91 -16.21 3.63
C ASP A 277 -20.75 -16.00 2.35
N MET A 278 -21.65 -16.95 2.05
CA MET A 278 -22.51 -16.85 0.85
C MET A 278 -23.49 -15.68 0.91
N LYS A 279 -23.93 -15.28 2.10
CA LYS A 279 -24.86 -14.15 2.26
C LYS A 279 -24.18 -12.84 1.90
N SER A 280 -23.02 -12.57 2.48
CA SER A 280 -22.19 -11.41 2.15
C SER A 280 -21.72 -11.44 0.69
N LEU A 281 -21.48 -12.61 0.10
CA LEU A 281 -21.20 -12.72 -1.34
C LEU A 281 -22.38 -12.26 -2.20
N MET A 282 -23.62 -12.65 -1.87
CA MET A 282 -24.81 -12.17 -2.57
C MET A 282 -24.99 -10.65 -2.42
N GLU A 283 -24.82 -10.12 -1.21
CA GLU A 283 -24.93 -8.67 -0.95
C GLU A 283 -23.85 -7.87 -1.70
N GLY A 284 -22.64 -8.43 -1.83
CA GLY A 284 -21.51 -7.80 -2.51
C GLY A 284 -21.52 -7.95 -4.04
N GLU A 285 -22.43 -8.72 -4.63
CA GLU A 285 -22.40 -9.08 -6.05
C GLU A 285 -22.41 -7.85 -6.98
N GLN A 286 -23.18 -6.82 -6.62
CA GLN A 286 -23.23 -5.58 -7.41
C GLN A 286 -21.87 -4.87 -7.45
N ILE A 287 -21.14 -4.87 -6.34
CA ILE A 287 -19.81 -4.27 -6.22
C ILE A 287 -18.76 -5.12 -6.96
N ILE A 288 -18.92 -6.45 -6.95
CA ILE A 288 -18.06 -7.37 -7.72
C ILE A 288 -18.11 -7.05 -9.22
N ASN A 289 -19.28 -6.72 -9.73
CA ASN A 289 -19.52 -6.48 -11.15
C ASN A 289 -19.32 -5.01 -11.58
N CYS A 290 -19.04 -4.10 -10.65
CA CYS A 290 -18.71 -2.71 -10.97
C CYS A 290 -17.36 -2.62 -11.70
N ARG A 291 -17.39 -2.19 -12.97
CA ARG A 291 -16.19 -2.00 -13.83
C ARG A 291 -15.47 -0.66 -13.63
N GLN A 292 -15.83 0.12 -12.62
CA GLN A 292 -15.30 1.47 -12.43
C GLN A 292 -14.52 1.58 -11.11
N ILE A 293 -13.33 2.17 -11.20
CA ILE A 293 -12.65 2.77 -10.05
C ILE A 293 -13.52 3.96 -9.64
N PRO A 294 -13.90 4.13 -8.36
CA PRO A 294 -14.67 5.30 -7.96
C PRO A 294 -13.86 6.57 -8.25
N CYS A 295 -14.24 7.31 -9.29
CA CYS A 295 -13.83 8.70 -9.46
C CYS A 295 -14.55 9.52 -8.40
N GLN A 296 -13.80 10.25 -7.57
CA GLN A 296 -14.37 11.30 -6.73
C GLN A 296 -14.91 12.40 -7.64
N GLU A 297 -16.22 12.44 -7.87
CA GLU A 297 -16.95 13.69 -8.11
C GLU A 297 -18.48 13.50 -8.04
N HIS A 298 -19.11 14.40 -7.28
CA HIS A 298 -20.55 14.66 -7.12
C HIS A 298 -21.42 13.63 -6.36
N GLN A 299 -21.54 13.90 -5.06
CA GLN A 299 -22.64 13.46 -4.21
C GLN A 299 -23.97 14.04 -4.72
N GLN A 300 -24.89 13.16 -5.13
CA GLN A 300 -26.32 13.39 -4.93
C GLN A 300 -26.92 12.10 -4.33
N PRO A 301 -27.70 12.18 -3.24
CA PRO A 301 -28.31 11.00 -2.65
C PRO A 301 -29.46 10.53 -3.56
N GLN A 302 -29.20 9.57 -4.43
CA GLN A 302 -30.28 8.86 -5.11
C GLN A 302 -30.93 7.90 -4.12
N GLN A 303 -32.20 8.15 -3.84
CA GLN A 303 -33.10 7.28 -3.09
C GLN A 303 -33.16 5.89 -3.76
N PRO A 304 -33.37 4.80 -2.99
CA PRO A 304 -33.60 3.49 -3.58
C PRO A 304 -34.89 3.49 -4.42
N PRO A 305 -34.90 2.90 -5.63
CA PRO A 305 -36.11 2.83 -6.45
C PRO A 305 -37.18 1.97 -5.76
N ALA A 306 -38.41 2.48 -5.83
CA ALA A 306 -39.61 1.92 -5.24
C ALA A 306 -39.86 0.47 -5.67
N ALA A 307 -40.40 -0.31 -4.74
CA ALA A 307 -40.92 -1.65 -4.95
C ALA A 307 -41.86 -1.69 -6.17
N PHE A 308 -41.49 -2.47 -7.19
CA PHE A 308 -42.42 -2.84 -8.26
C PHE A 308 -43.43 -3.85 -7.72
N ALA A 309 -44.70 -3.52 -7.94
CA ALA A 309 -45.87 -4.22 -7.47
C ALA A 309 -45.91 -5.69 -7.93
N ALA A 310 -46.23 -6.56 -6.99
CA ALA A 310 -46.67 -7.92 -7.26
C ALA A 310 -48.02 -7.89 -7.99
N VAL A 311 -48.10 -8.56 -9.14
CA VAL A 311 -49.35 -9.05 -9.72
C VAL A 311 -49.32 -10.56 -9.53
N GLY A 312 -50.27 -11.08 -8.74
CA GLY A 312 -50.32 -12.48 -8.34
C GLY A 312 -50.83 -13.40 -9.44
N HIS A 313 -50.47 -14.69 -9.34
CA HIS A 313 -51.45 -15.77 -9.32
C HIS A 313 -50.85 -17.10 -8.85
N ALA A 314 -51.67 -17.79 -8.05
CA ALA A 314 -51.79 -19.25 -7.86
C ALA A 314 -50.72 -20.00 -7.04
N ASP A 315 -51.09 -20.14 -5.76
CA ASP A 315 -50.93 -21.28 -4.87
C ASP A 315 -50.84 -22.66 -5.57
N LEU A 316 -49.73 -23.37 -5.36
CA LEU A 316 -49.67 -24.84 -5.33
C LEU A 316 -48.56 -25.26 -4.36
N THR A 317 -48.99 -25.85 -3.25
CA THR A 317 -48.21 -26.51 -2.22
C THR A 317 -47.34 -27.63 -2.81
N GLY A 318 -46.02 -27.56 -2.61
CA GLY A 318 -45.11 -28.61 -3.05
C GLY A 318 -43.65 -28.38 -2.67
N ALA A 319 -43.18 -29.12 -1.66
CA ALA A 319 -41.79 -29.51 -1.37
C ALA A 319 -40.65 -28.58 -1.87
N GLN A 320 -40.09 -27.75 -0.99
CA GLN A 320 -38.79 -27.11 -1.20
C GLN A 320 -37.83 -27.41 -0.04
N THR A 321 -37.09 -28.50 -0.18
CA THR A 321 -35.83 -28.75 0.56
C THR A 321 -34.66 -28.98 -0.40
N GLY A 322 -34.79 -28.56 -1.68
CA GLY A 322 -33.78 -28.74 -2.73
C GLY A 322 -33.38 -27.48 -3.51
N SER A 323 -33.77 -26.28 -3.07
CA SER A 323 -33.54 -25.02 -3.81
C SER A 323 -32.22 -24.32 -3.43
N ASP A 324 -31.84 -24.35 -2.15
CA ASP A 324 -30.68 -23.59 -1.65
C ASP A 324 -29.33 -24.10 -2.20
N CYS A 325 -29.20 -25.40 -2.45
CA CYS A 325 -27.98 -25.99 -3.01
C CYS A 325 -27.74 -25.59 -4.48
N ASN A 326 -28.81 -25.36 -5.25
CA ASN A 326 -28.70 -24.96 -6.65
C ASN A 326 -28.31 -23.47 -6.77
N MET A 327 -28.90 -22.61 -5.92
CA MET A 327 -28.61 -21.17 -5.90
C MET A 327 -27.18 -20.85 -5.45
N SER A 328 -26.65 -21.57 -4.45
CA SER A 328 -25.25 -21.39 -4.02
C SER A 328 -24.26 -21.73 -5.13
N GLY A 329 -24.53 -22.80 -5.89
CA GLY A 329 -23.68 -23.20 -7.01
C GLY A 329 -23.66 -22.18 -8.14
N GLU A 330 -24.81 -21.61 -8.47
CA GLU A 330 -24.93 -20.56 -9.48
C GLU A 330 -24.21 -19.27 -9.06
N LEU A 331 -24.29 -18.88 -7.79
CA LEU A 331 -23.58 -17.70 -7.26
C LEU A 331 -22.06 -17.87 -7.34
N GLU A 332 -21.53 -19.03 -6.95
CA GLU A 332 -20.10 -19.33 -7.06
C GLU A 332 -19.61 -19.29 -8.51
N LEU A 333 -20.40 -19.82 -9.45
CA LEU A 333 -20.08 -19.78 -10.88
C LEU A 333 -20.11 -18.34 -11.42
N ARG A 334 -21.08 -17.52 -10.99
CA ARG A 334 -21.12 -16.08 -11.32
C ARG A 334 -19.88 -15.35 -10.79
N PHE A 335 -19.49 -15.60 -9.55
CA PHE A 335 -18.26 -15.04 -8.98
C PHE A 335 -17.02 -15.45 -9.79
N PHE A 336 -16.92 -16.73 -10.16
CA PHE A 336 -15.84 -17.22 -11.01
C PHE A 336 -15.79 -16.47 -12.36
N ASN A 337 -16.94 -16.24 -12.99
CA ASN A 337 -17.04 -15.49 -14.25
C ASN A 337 -16.64 -14.02 -14.08
N SER A 338 -16.92 -13.39 -12.94
CA SER A 338 -16.43 -12.05 -12.61
C SER A 338 -14.90 -12.04 -12.47
N CYS A 339 -14.29 -13.05 -11.83
CA CYS A 339 -12.84 -13.19 -11.77
C CYS A 339 -12.20 -13.37 -13.16
N GLN A 340 -12.84 -14.12 -14.05
CA GLN A 340 -12.40 -14.24 -15.44
C GLN A 340 -12.44 -12.90 -16.18
N SER A 341 -13.55 -12.16 -16.03
CA SER A 341 -13.70 -10.84 -16.64
C SER A 341 -12.61 -9.88 -16.18
N ARG A 342 -12.30 -9.86 -14.88
CA ARG A 342 -11.20 -9.04 -14.35
C ARG A 342 -9.83 -9.51 -14.84
N SER A 343 -9.63 -10.81 -15.03
CA SER A 343 -8.39 -11.37 -15.60
C SER A 343 -8.16 -10.89 -17.03
N VAL A 344 -9.21 -10.78 -17.84
CA VAL A 344 -9.13 -10.22 -19.21
C VAL A 344 -8.72 -8.75 -19.18
N GLU A 345 -9.27 -7.95 -18.27
CA GLU A 345 -8.86 -6.56 -18.09
C GLU A 345 -7.37 -6.48 -17.69
N ALA A 346 -6.93 -7.31 -16.74
CA ALA A 346 -5.53 -7.37 -16.33
C ALA A 346 -4.59 -7.74 -17.49
N VAL A 347 -4.98 -8.68 -18.38
CA VAL A 347 -4.21 -8.99 -19.59
C VAL A 347 -4.02 -7.74 -20.47
N ARG A 348 -5.07 -6.92 -20.63
CA ARG A 348 -4.98 -5.68 -21.41
C ARG A 348 -4.06 -4.65 -20.75
N GLU A 349 -4.17 -4.48 -19.44
CA GLU A 349 -3.30 -3.59 -18.66
C GLU A 349 -1.82 -4.01 -18.77
N VAL A 350 -1.54 -5.31 -18.64
CA VAL A 350 -0.19 -5.87 -18.81
C VAL A 350 0.34 -5.69 -20.23
N THR A 351 -0.51 -5.89 -21.24
CA THR A 351 -0.14 -5.68 -22.65
C THR A 351 0.25 -4.23 -22.91
N GLU A 352 -0.50 -3.28 -22.36
CA GLU A 352 -0.22 -1.85 -22.52
C GLU A 352 1.03 -1.42 -21.74
N PHE A 353 1.25 -2.00 -20.56
CA PHE A 353 2.51 -1.86 -19.84
C PHE A 353 3.69 -2.42 -20.63
N ALA A 354 3.57 -3.61 -21.23
CA ALA A 354 4.64 -4.22 -22.03
C ALA A 354 5.07 -3.32 -23.21
N LYS A 355 4.11 -2.73 -23.92
CA LYS A 355 4.39 -1.78 -25.01
C LYS A 355 5.12 -0.52 -24.57
N SER A 356 5.02 -0.16 -23.29
CA SER A 356 5.75 0.99 -22.74
C SER A 356 7.21 0.68 -22.44
N ILE A 357 7.61 -0.59 -22.42
CA ILE A 357 9.01 -0.99 -22.20
C ILE A 357 9.84 -0.59 -23.43
N PRO A 358 10.89 0.24 -23.28
CA PRO A 358 11.72 0.65 -24.41
C PRO A 358 12.28 -0.55 -25.18
N GLY A 359 12.08 -0.56 -26.50
CA GLY A 359 12.51 -1.64 -27.39
C GLY A 359 11.54 -2.81 -27.54
N PHE A 360 10.54 -2.98 -26.67
CA PHE A 360 9.62 -4.14 -26.73
C PHE A 360 8.83 -4.18 -28.05
N VAL A 361 8.27 -3.05 -28.47
CA VAL A 361 7.49 -2.95 -29.72
C VAL A 361 8.33 -3.15 -30.98
N ASN A 362 9.66 -3.10 -30.86
CA ASN A 362 10.61 -3.32 -31.94
C ASN A 362 11.00 -4.80 -32.11
N LEU A 363 10.64 -5.67 -31.17
CA LEU A 363 10.82 -7.12 -31.28
C LEU A 363 9.92 -7.70 -32.37
N ASP A 364 10.22 -8.92 -32.82
CA ASP A 364 9.31 -9.64 -33.73
C ASP A 364 7.92 -9.79 -33.12
N LEU A 365 6.88 -9.66 -33.93
CA LEU A 365 5.51 -9.69 -33.44
C LEU A 365 5.15 -11.04 -32.79
N ASN A 366 5.67 -12.15 -33.32
CA ASN A 366 5.42 -13.48 -32.73
C ASN A 366 6.14 -13.62 -31.39
N ASP A 367 7.35 -13.04 -31.27
CA ASP A 367 8.09 -13.00 -30.02
C ASP A 367 7.35 -12.15 -28.99
N GLN A 368 6.83 -10.97 -29.36
CA GLN A 368 6.00 -10.13 -28.47
C GLN A 368 4.78 -10.91 -27.94
N VAL A 369 4.07 -11.63 -28.82
CA VAL A 369 2.91 -12.46 -28.45
C VAL A 369 3.33 -13.60 -27.52
N THR A 370 4.45 -14.27 -27.80
CA THR A 370 4.98 -15.38 -27.00
C THR A 370 5.38 -14.91 -25.61
N LEU A 371 6.09 -13.78 -25.50
CA LEU A 371 6.48 -13.18 -24.22
C LEU A 371 5.25 -12.86 -23.36
N LEU A 372 4.22 -12.25 -23.95
CA LEU A 372 2.96 -11.96 -23.23
C LEU A 372 2.21 -13.23 -22.83
N LYS A 373 2.14 -14.23 -23.71
CA LYS A 373 1.47 -15.51 -23.45
C LYS A 373 2.03 -16.20 -22.20
N TYR A 374 3.36 -16.25 -22.06
CA TYR A 374 4.01 -16.89 -20.91
C TYR A 374 4.16 -15.96 -19.68
N GLY A 375 4.23 -14.64 -19.88
CA GLY A 375 4.46 -13.68 -18.79
C GLY A 375 3.19 -13.21 -18.06
N VAL A 376 2.03 -13.16 -18.74
CA VAL A 376 0.87 -12.45 -18.19
C VAL A 376 0.30 -13.06 -16.91
N ILE A 377 0.25 -14.40 -16.80
CA ILE A 377 -0.26 -15.06 -15.58
C ILE A 377 0.72 -14.86 -14.41
N GLU A 378 2.02 -14.89 -14.67
CA GLU A 378 3.07 -14.61 -13.67
C GLU A 378 2.89 -13.18 -13.11
N ILE A 379 2.70 -12.21 -14.00
CA ILE A 379 2.47 -10.82 -13.64
C ILE A 379 1.17 -10.65 -12.87
N MET A 380 0.09 -11.32 -13.27
CA MET A 380 -1.18 -11.29 -12.54
C MET A 380 -1.02 -11.82 -11.11
N ILE A 381 -0.26 -12.90 -10.90
CA ILE A 381 0.03 -13.43 -9.56
C ILE A 381 0.83 -12.42 -8.73
N ILE A 382 1.86 -11.79 -9.32
CA ILE A 382 2.63 -10.74 -8.65
C ILE A 382 1.76 -9.53 -8.29
N MET A 383 0.86 -9.12 -9.18
CA MET A 383 -0.06 -8.00 -8.96
C MET A 383 -1.15 -8.30 -7.93
N MET A 384 -1.49 -9.58 -7.71
CA MET A 384 -2.35 -9.99 -6.60
C MET A 384 -1.66 -9.88 -5.24
N ALA A 385 -0.34 -10.07 -5.17
CA ALA A 385 0.36 -10.14 -3.88
C ALA A 385 0.18 -8.89 -3.00
N PRO A 386 0.30 -7.65 -3.52
CA PRO A 386 -0.01 -6.43 -2.76
C PRO A 386 -1.44 -6.34 -2.21
N LEU A 387 -2.38 -7.06 -2.81
CA LEU A 387 -3.79 -7.05 -2.46
C LEU A 387 -4.12 -8.06 -1.35
N MET A 388 -3.17 -8.96 -1.06
CA MET A 388 -3.35 -10.07 -0.13
C MET A 388 -2.61 -9.84 1.18
N ASN A 389 -3.26 -10.23 2.28
CA ASN A 389 -2.63 -10.43 3.58
C ASN A 389 -2.91 -11.87 4.07
N LYS A 390 -2.56 -12.18 5.31
CA LYS A 390 -2.78 -13.51 5.90
C LYS A 390 -4.27 -13.89 5.99
N ASP A 391 -5.16 -12.91 6.08
CA ASP A 391 -6.58 -13.05 6.41
C ASP A 391 -7.48 -13.02 5.17
N GLY A 392 -7.02 -12.45 4.04
CA GLY A 392 -7.84 -12.30 2.84
C GLY A 392 -7.21 -11.43 1.75
N THR A 393 -8.03 -11.09 0.76
CA THR A 393 -7.61 -10.35 -0.44
C THR A 393 -8.56 -9.21 -0.76
N LEU A 394 -8.01 -8.10 -1.24
CA LEU A 394 -8.79 -7.05 -1.88
C LEU A 394 -9.23 -7.49 -3.30
N ILE A 395 -10.48 -7.21 -3.65
CA ILE A 395 -11.03 -7.35 -5.01
C ILE A 395 -11.80 -6.07 -5.37
N SER A 396 -12.32 -6.00 -6.61
CA SER A 396 -13.11 -4.85 -7.11
C SER A 396 -12.43 -3.50 -6.84
N TYR A 397 -11.18 -3.36 -7.31
CA TYR A 397 -10.39 -2.13 -7.15
C TYR A 397 -10.22 -1.68 -5.69
N GLY A 398 -10.27 -2.60 -4.73
CA GLY A 398 -10.09 -2.33 -3.31
C GLY A 398 -11.38 -2.02 -2.55
N GLN A 399 -12.55 -2.13 -3.21
CA GLN A 399 -13.85 -1.90 -2.58
C GLN A 399 -14.35 -3.08 -1.74
N ILE A 400 -13.83 -4.28 -1.99
CA ILE A 400 -14.21 -5.50 -1.28
C ILE A 400 -12.97 -6.13 -0.68
N PHE A 401 -13.09 -6.62 0.55
CA PHE A 401 -12.13 -7.52 1.17
C PHE A 401 -12.78 -8.89 1.35
N MET A 402 -12.27 -9.89 0.62
CA MET A 402 -12.78 -11.27 0.71
C MET A 402 -11.85 -12.09 1.59
N THR A 403 -12.42 -12.78 2.60
CA THR A 403 -11.62 -13.55 3.55
C THR A 403 -11.04 -14.80 2.90
N ARG A 404 -9.84 -15.18 3.33
CA ARG A 404 -9.16 -16.39 2.87
C ARG A 404 -9.92 -17.64 3.25
N GLU A 405 -10.50 -17.69 4.44
CA GLU A 405 -11.31 -18.82 4.89
C GLU A 405 -12.54 -19.02 4.01
N PHE A 406 -13.22 -17.94 3.63
CA PHE A 406 -14.35 -18.03 2.72
C PHE A 406 -13.93 -18.48 1.32
N LEU A 407 -12.87 -17.89 0.75
CA LEU A 407 -12.31 -18.34 -0.53
C LEU A 407 -11.99 -19.83 -0.53
N LYS A 408 -11.41 -20.34 0.56
CA LYS A 408 -11.09 -21.76 0.72
C LYS A 408 -12.34 -22.65 0.83
N SER A 409 -13.46 -22.11 1.32
CA SER A 409 -14.73 -22.83 1.44
C SER A 409 -15.48 -22.99 0.11
N LEU A 410 -15.11 -22.22 -0.92
CA LEU A 410 -15.74 -22.30 -2.24
C LEU A 410 -15.47 -23.65 -2.91
N ARG A 411 -16.35 -24.04 -3.84
CA ARG A 411 -16.32 -25.33 -4.52
C ARG A 411 -14.96 -25.63 -5.13
N LYS A 412 -14.55 -26.90 -5.04
CA LYS A 412 -13.31 -27.38 -5.65
C LYS A 412 -13.45 -27.59 -7.17
N PRO A 413 -12.43 -27.26 -7.97
CA PRO A 413 -11.08 -26.84 -7.56
C PRO A 413 -10.89 -25.33 -7.29
N PHE A 414 -11.92 -24.48 -7.39
CA PHE A 414 -11.75 -23.03 -7.30
C PHE A 414 -11.18 -22.56 -5.96
N GLY A 415 -11.71 -23.05 -4.83
CA GLY A 415 -11.20 -22.67 -3.51
C GLY A 415 -9.76 -23.10 -3.25
N GLU A 416 -9.33 -24.23 -3.81
CA GLU A 416 -7.95 -24.75 -3.66
C GLU A 416 -6.95 -24.00 -4.55
N MET A 417 -7.38 -23.50 -5.71
CA MET A 417 -6.55 -22.78 -6.67
C MET A 417 -5.94 -21.49 -6.11
N MET A 418 -6.58 -20.86 -5.14
CA MET A 418 -6.12 -19.60 -4.54
C MET A 418 -5.08 -19.78 -3.43
N GLU A 419 -5.03 -20.96 -2.80
CA GLU A 419 -4.18 -21.18 -1.64
C GLU A 419 -2.66 -21.03 -1.93
N PRO A 420 -2.11 -21.60 -3.03
CA PRO A 420 -0.71 -21.37 -3.39
C PRO A 420 -0.40 -19.88 -3.64
N LYS A 421 -1.38 -19.10 -4.11
CA LYS A 421 -1.23 -17.66 -4.37
C LYS A 421 -1.18 -16.87 -3.07
N PHE A 422 -1.97 -17.24 -2.06
CA PHE A 422 -1.86 -16.66 -0.71
C PHE A 422 -0.49 -16.95 -0.08
N GLU A 423 -0.04 -18.21 -0.11
CA GLU A 423 1.26 -18.59 0.45
C GLU A 423 2.42 -17.86 -0.21
N PHE A 424 2.40 -17.78 -1.54
CA PHE A 424 3.36 -17.00 -2.31
C PHE A 424 3.30 -15.52 -1.94
N SER A 425 2.10 -14.92 -1.90
CA SER A 425 1.91 -13.50 -1.65
C SER A 425 2.40 -13.08 -0.26
N VAL A 426 2.12 -13.88 0.77
CA VAL A 426 2.63 -13.63 2.12
C VAL A 426 4.16 -13.60 2.12
N LYS A 427 4.81 -14.59 1.50
CA LYS A 427 6.28 -14.65 1.38
C LYS A 427 6.83 -13.49 0.55
N PHE A 428 6.24 -13.22 -0.61
CA PHE A 428 6.65 -12.15 -1.52
C PHE A 428 6.54 -10.77 -0.87
N ASN A 429 5.49 -10.53 -0.08
CA ASN A 429 5.29 -9.26 0.62
C ASN A 429 6.34 -8.98 1.70
N THR A 430 7.04 -10.00 2.21
CA THR A 430 8.18 -9.83 3.15
C THR A 430 9.41 -9.21 2.51
N LEU A 431 9.50 -9.20 1.17
CA LEU A 431 10.56 -8.49 0.43
C LEU A 431 10.37 -6.97 0.47
N GLU A 432 9.22 -6.50 0.97
CA GLU A 432 8.89 -5.10 1.22
C GLU A 432 9.00 -4.13 0.04
N LEU A 433 9.11 -4.63 -1.20
CA LEU A 433 9.20 -3.86 -2.45
C LEU A 433 8.19 -2.71 -2.52
N ASP A 434 8.56 -1.60 -3.13
CA ASP A 434 7.65 -0.50 -3.46
C ASP A 434 7.10 -0.60 -4.89
N ASP A 435 6.26 0.35 -5.31
CA ASP A 435 5.67 0.34 -6.65
C ASP A 435 6.72 0.50 -7.78
N ASN A 436 7.86 1.15 -7.51
CA ASN A 436 8.94 1.32 -8.48
C ASN A 436 9.72 0.01 -8.67
N ASP A 437 10.08 -0.64 -7.57
CA ASP A 437 10.70 -1.97 -7.62
C ASP A 437 9.81 -2.99 -8.36
N MET A 438 8.49 -2.92 -8.11
CA MET A 438 7.50 -3.77 -8.77
C MET A 438 7.49 -3.51 -10.28
N ALA A 439 7.45 -2.25 -10.73
CA ALA A 439 7.44 -1.90 -12.15
C ALA A 439 8.61 -2.52 -12.91
N LEU A 440 9.83 -2.38 -12.37
CA LEU A 440 11.04 -2.97 -12.96
C LEU A 440 10.98 -4.49 -12.96
N PHE A 441 10.53 -5.12 -11.86
CA PHE A 441 10.43 -6.57 -11.78
C PHE A 441 9.41 -7.15 -12.76
N LEU A 442 8.27 -6.48 -12.98
CA LEU A 442 7.31 -6.89 -14.00
C LEU A 442 7.91 -6.85 -15.41
N ALA A 443 8.70 -5.81 -15.73
CA ALA A 443 9.39 -5.71 -17.01
C ALA A 443 10.43 -6.83 -17.21
N VAL A 444 11.17 -7.21 -16.16
CA VAL A 444 12.08 -8.38 -16.19
C VAL A 444 11.33 -9.68 -16.53
N ILE A 445 10.14 -9.89 -15.93
CA ILE A 445 9.32 -11.08 -16.18
C ILE A 445 8.82 -11.12 -17.63
N ILE A 446 8.37 -9.98 -18.17
CA ILE A 446 7.91 -9.87 -19.57
C ILE A 446 9.04 -10.24 -20.53
N LEU A 447 10.25 -9.74 -20.29
CA LEU A 447 11.40 -9.90 -21.17
C LEU A 447 12.19 -11.20 -20.92
N SER A 448 11.56 -12.30 -20.51
CA SER A 448 12.31 -13.55 -20.27
C SER A 448 12.66 -14.24 -21.58
N GLY A 449 13.95 -14.39 -21.89
CA GLY A 449 14.44 -15.05 -23.11
C GLY A 449 14.29 -16.57 -23.14
N ASP A 450 13.88 -17.19 -22.03
CA ASP A 450 13.75 -18.64 -21.86
C ASP A 450 12.36 -19.18 -22.24
N ARG A 451 11.49 -18.38 -22.87
CA ARG A 451 10.14 -18.83 -23.25
C ARG A 451 10.17 -19.81 -24.43
N PRO A 452 9.40 -20.90 -24.38
CA PRO A 452 9.26 -21.80 -25.52
C PRO A 452 8.68 -21.08 -26.75
N GLY A 453 9.25 -21.34 -27.92
CA GLY A 453 8.75 -20.82 -29.20
C GLY A 453 9.29 -19.46 -29.63
N LEU A 454 10.20 -18.85 -28.87
CA LEU A 454 10.88 -17.62 -29.27
C LEU A 454 11.79 -17.83 -30.49
N LEU A 455 11.73 -16.90 -31.43
CA LEU A 455 12.50 -16.87 -32.66
C LEU A 455 13.81 -16.09 -32.46
N ASN A 456 13.72 -14.87 -31.92
CA ASN A 456 14.86 -13.96 -31.77
C ASN A 456 15.16 -13.69 -30.29
N VAL A 457 15.87 -14.61 -29.66
CA VAL A 457 16.16 -14.54 -28.22
C VAL A 457 17.13 -13.41 -27.84
N LYS A 458 18.18 -13.17 -28.63
CA LYS A 458 19.24 -12.20 -28.28
C LYS A 458 18.74 -10.76 -28.05
N PRO A 459 17.89 -10.18 -28.92
CA PRO A 459 17.33 -8.85 -28.65
C PRO A 459 16.52 -8.80 -27.34
N ILE A 460 15.79 -9.87 -27.01
CA ILE A 460 14.99 -9.97 -25.79
C ILE A 460 15.90 -9.97 -24.56
N GLU A 461 16.94 -10.81 -24.56
CA GLU A 461 17.92 -10.88 -23.47
C GLU A 461 18.66 -9.55 -23.26
N CYS A 462 19.01 -8.85 -24.34
CA CYS A 462 19.66 -7.54 -24.26
C CYS A 462 18.75 -6.48 -23.60
N LEU A 463 17.45 -6.49 -23.94
CA LEU A 463 16.48 -5.64 -23.24
C LEU A 463 16.34 -6.05 -21.77
N GLN A 464 16.26 -7.36 -21.48
CA GLN A 464 16.14 -7.87 -20.13
C GLN A 464 17.34 -7.49 -19.25
N GLU A 465 18.55 -7.61 -19.78
CA GLU A 465 19.80 -7.24 -19.11
C GLU A 465 19.81 -5.77 -18.70
N THR A 466 19.37 -4.88 -19.60
CA THR A 466 19.24 -3.45 -19.30
C THR A 466 18.27 -3.18 -18.15
N VAL A 467 17.12 -3.86 -18.16
CA VAL A 467 16.11 -3.74 -17.08
C VAL A 467 16.65 -4.36 -15.77
N LEU A 468 17.38 -5.47 -15.83
CA LEU A 468 18.00 -6.11 -14.67
C LEU A 468 19.03 -5.20 -14.00
N HIS A 469 19.89 -4.53 -14.77
CA HIS A 469 20.82 -3.54 -14.22
C HIS A 469 20.09 -2.36 -13.57
N SER A 470 19.00 -1.89 -14.17
CA SER A 470 18.15 -0.83 -13.59
C SER A 470 17.49 -1.29 -12.29
N LEU A 471 16.96 -2.52 -12.25
CA LEU A 471 16.38 -3.14 -11.07
C LEU A 471 17.42 -3.30 -9.94
N GLU A 472 18.62 -3.81 -10.25
CA GLU A 472 19.67 -3.99 -9.25
C GLU A 472 20.09 -2.65 -8.63
N LEU A 473 20.28 -1.61 -9.47
CA LEU A 473 20.59 -0.27 -9.01
C LEU A 473 19.45 0.31 -8.16
N GLN A 474 18.20 0.17 -8.60
CA GLN A 474 17.03 0.64 -7.87
C GLN A 474 16.96 0.01 -6.49
N LEU A 475 17.07 -1.33 -6.39
CA LEU A 475 17.01 -2.04 -5.11
C LEU A 475 18.14 -1.66 -4.16
N LYS A 476 19.36 -1.41 -4.68
CA LYS A 476 20.49 -0.92 -3.87
C LYS A 476 20.21 0.47 -3.28
N ILE A 477 19.52 1.33 -4.02
CA ILE A 477 19.16 2.69 -3.59
C ILE A 477 17.97 2.66 -2.63
N SER A 478 16.90 1.95 -2.95
CA SER A 478 15.65 1.92 -2.16
C SER A 478 15.75 1.05 -0.90
N HIS A 479 16.60 0.01 -0.92
CA HIS A 479 16.76 -0.96 0.18
C HIS A 479 18.24 -1.18 0.55
N PRO A 480 18.98 -0.15 1.01
CA PRO A 480 20.42 -0.23 1.26
C PRO A 480 20.81 -1.27 2.32
N ASP A 481 19.88 -1.62 3.22
CA ASP A 481 20.09 -2.61 4.27
C ASP A 481 19.85 -4.07 3.82
N SER A 482 19.30 -4.28 2.61
CA SER A 482 18.86 -5.59 2.13
C SER A 482 19.79 -6.14 1.03
N LEU A 483 21.04 -6.45 1.40
CA LEU A 483 22.13 -6.82 0.47
C LEU A 483 21.81 -7.95 -0.52
N GLN A 484 20.94 -8.89 -0.15
CA GLN A 484 20.58 -10.06 -0.96
C GLN A 484 19.19 -9.93 -1.62
N LEU A 485 18.60 -8.74 -1.62
CA LEU A 485 17.23 -8.54 -2.11
C LEU A 485 17.10 -8.85 -3.60
N PHE A 486 18.06 -8.44 -4.42
CA PHE A 486 18.07 -8.72 -5.86
C PHE A 486 18.02 -10.23 -6.15
N ALA A 487 18.94 -11.01 -5.56
CA ALA A 487 18.95 -12.47 -5.72
C ALA A 487 17.66 -13.13 -5.18
N LYS A 488 17.17 -12.70 -4.02
CA LYS A 488 15.91 -13.21 -3.43
C LYS A 488 14.71 -12.92 -4.33
N LEU A 489 14.71 -11.78 -5.03
CA LEU A 489 13.65 -11.39 -5.94
C LEU A 489 13.68 -12.23 -7.23
N LEU A 490 14.85 -12.41 -7.83
CA LEU A 490 14.99 -13.27 -9.02
C LEU A 490 14.57 -14.71 -8.73
N GLN A 491 14.88 -15.24 -7.53
CA GLN A 491 14.43 -16.57 -7.12
C GLN A 491 12.90 -16.73 -7.13
N LYS A 492 12.13 -15.64 -7.00
CA LYS A 492 10.66 -15.67 -7.08
C LYS A 492 10.16 -15.97 -8.48
N MET A 493 10.95 -15.74 -9.53
CA MET A 493 10.56 -16.11 -10.89
C MET A 493 10.39 -17.61 -11.03
N THR A 494 11.25 -18.42 -10.40
CA THR A 494 11.12 -19.88 -10.38
C THR A 494 9.86 -20.32 -9.63
N ASP A 495 9.57 -19.70 -8.48
CA ASP A 495 8.35 -19.97 -7.72
C ASP A 495 7.10 -19.69 -8.57
N LEU A 496 7.10 -18.61 -9.36
CA LEU A 496 5.98 -18.25 -10.24
C LEU A 496 5.70 -19.32 -11.30
N ARG A 497 6.73 -19.90 -11.92
CA ARG A 497 6.57 -20.95 -12.94
C ARG A 497 5.74 -22.11 -12.39
N GLN A 498 6.07 -22.58 -11.20
CA GLN A 498 5.32 -23.67 -10.55
C GLN A 498 3.87 -23.28 -10.24
N ILE A 499 3.63 -22.05 -9.76
CA ILE A 499 2.28 -21.56 -9.45
C ILE A 499 1.43 -21.45 -10.72
N VAL A 500 2.02 -21.00 -11.84
CA VAL A 500 1.33 -20.94 -13.14
C VAL A 500 0.97 -22.35 -13.62
N THR A 501 1.89 -23.31 -13.59
CA THR A 501 1.59 -24.71 -13.94
C THR A 501 0.44 -25.27 -13.10
N ASN A 502 0.47 -25.06 -11.78
CA ASN A 502 -0.60 -25.49 -10.88
C ASN A 502 -1.93 -24.80 -11.22
N HIS A 503 -1.91 -23.51 -11.52
CA HIS A 503 -3.10 -22.74 -11.89
C HIS A 503 -3.73 -23.25 -13.18
N VAL A 504 -2.93 -23.49 -14.24
CA VAL A 504 -3.40 -24.06 -15.50
C VAL A 504 -4.03 -25.42 -15.27
N HIS A 505 -3.39 -26.28 -14.46
CA HIS A 505 -3.94 -27.59 -14.11
C HIS A 505 -5.30 -27.48 -13.39
N SER A 506 -5.43 -26.58 -12.41
CA SER A 506 -6.71 -26.33 -11.73
C SER A 506 -7.81 -25.87 -12.69
N ILE A 507 -7.49 -24.99 -13.63
CA ILE A 507 -8.42 -24.53 -14.64
C ILE A 507 -8.84 -25.66 -15.58
N GLN A 508 -7.90 -26.52 -16.02
CA GLN A 508 -8.22 -27.69 -16.83
C GLN A 508 -9.14 -28.68 -16.08
N LEU A 509 -8.92 -28.89 -14.79
CA LEU A 509 -9.78 -29.74 -13.96
C LEU A 509 -11.18 -29.13 -13.81
N LEU A 510 -11.26 -27.81 -13.63
CA LEU A 510 -12.52 -27.09 -13.54
C LEU A 510 -13.32 -27.23 -14.84
N LYS A 511 -12.68 -27.10 -16.01
CA LYS A 511 -13.31 -27.30 -17.34
C LYS A 511 -13.88 -28.70 -17.53
N LYS A 512 -13.28 -29.71 -16.90
CA LYS A 512 -13.75 -31.10 -17.00
C LYS A 512 -14.94 -31.38 -16.08
N ARG A 513 -15.06 -30.66 -14.95
CA ARG A 513 -16.09 -30.88 -13.93
C ARG A 513 -17.34 -30.04 -14.17
N GLU A 514 -17.18 -28.80 -14.60
CA GLU A 514 -18.27 -27.83 -14.74
C GLU A 514 -18.62 -27.66 -16.22
N VAL A 515 -19.73 -28.29 -16.64
CA VAL A 515 -20.18 -28.32 -18.05
C VAL A 515 -20.53 -26.91 -18.56
N ASP A 516 -21.03 -26.05 -17.68
CA ASP A 516 -21.43 -24.67 -17.99
C ASP A 516 -20.30 -23.66 -17.84
N MET A 517 -19.09 -24.11 -17.47
CA MET A 517 -17.96 -23.20 -17.33
C MET A 517 -17.26 -22.99 -18.68
N PHE A 518 -17.51 -21.82 -19.26
CA PHE A 518 -16.79 -21.34 -20.44
C PHE A 518 -15.67 -20.41 -20.02
N LEU A 519 -14.45 -20.71 -20.47
CA LEU A 519 -13.34 -19.78 -20.34
C LEU A 519 -13.49 -18.65 -21.36
N HIS A 520 -13.15 -17.44 -20.94
CA HIS A 520 -13.08 -16.32 -21.89
C HIS A 520 -12.07 -16.64 -23.02
N PRO A 521 -12.38 -16.38 -24.31
CA PRO A 521 -11.55 -16.79 -25.45
C PRO A 521 -10.09 -16.34 -25.36
N LEU A 522 -9.85 -15.11 -24.89
CA LEU A 522 -8.48 -14.59 -24.68
C LEU A 522 -7.70 -15.42 -23.64
N LEU A 523 -8.33 -15.78 -22.52
CA LEU A 523 -7.69 -16.58 -21.48
C LEU A 523 -7.46 -18.02 -21.95
N GLN A 524 -8.38 -18.54 -22.76
CA GLN A 524 -8.21 -19.84 -23.41
C GLN A 524 -6.99 -19.83 -24.32
N GLU A 525 -6.79 -18.80 -25.15
CA GLU A 525 -5.62 -18.71 -26.03
C GLU A 525 -4.31 -18.58 -25.25
N ILE A 526 -4.30 -17.80 -24.16
CA ILE A 526 -3.13 -17.67 -23.29
C ILE A 526 -2.76 -19.02 -22.66
N MET A 527 -3.74 -19.73 -22.10
CA MET A 527 -3.50 -21.01 -21.41
C MET A 527 -3.35 -22.20 -22.37
N LYS A 528 -3.70 -22.04 -23.64
CA LYS A 528 -3.55 -23.10 -24.64
C LYS A 528 -2.06 -23.40 -24.84
N ASP A 529 -1.69 -24.67 -24.71
CA ASP A 529 -0.31 -25.14 -24.83
C ASP A 529 0.66 -24.46 -23.82
N LEU A 530 0.13 -23.94 -22.72
CA LEU A 530 0.92 -23.36 -21.63
C LEU A 530 1.30 -24.46 -20.64
N TYR A 531 2.60 -24.80 -20.64
CA TYR A 531 3.26 -25.83 -19.81
C TYR A 531 2.74 -27.26 -19.99
#